data_AF-A0A2V9PB04-F1
#
_entry.id   AF-A0A2V9PB04-F1
#
_cell.length_a   1.000
_cell.length_b   1.000
_cell.length_c   1.000
_cell.angle_alpha   90.00
_cell.angle_beta   90.00
_cell.angle_gamma   90.00
#
_symmetry.space_group_name_H-M   'P 1'
#
loop_
_entity.id
_entity.type
_entity.pdbx_description
1 polymer ?
#
loop_
_entity_poly.entity_id
_entity_poly.type
_entity_poly.pdbx_seq_one_letter_code
_entity_poly.pdbx_strand_id
1 'polypeptide(L)'
;MTIEIPLVDSEALKAEINKLQDLDDEQKRSLENRWLHMVRYWDQRSRKSRRKYFAYRTIVLIGGVLIPALVSLQTSNLVADKYKGLIQFAAIVTGLLIAIAAGVEEIFHYGEIWREKRKAAELLKIEGWRYFQLAGPYRKATHKVAYPDFAGNVEVMIEREIKDYMVVTQPMEKGNVEKLIDEH
;
A
#
# COMPACT_ATOMS: atom_id res chain seq x y z
N MET A 1 -15.94 8.91 11.06
CA MET A 1 -14.60 9.47 11.34
C MET A 1 -13.78 8.38 12.02
N THR A 2 -13.16 7.48 11.25
CA THR A 2 -12.25 6.47 11.81
C THR A 2 -10.98 7.18 12.24
N ILE A 3 -10.71 7.19 13.54
CA ILE A 3 -9.43 7.62 14.10
C ILE A 3 -8.39 6.60 13.62
N GLU A 4 -7.77 6.87 12.47
CA GLU A 4 -6.61 6.11 12.03
C GLU A 4 -5.46 6.52 12.95
N ILE A 5 -5.25 5.74 14.02
CA ILE A 5 -4.08 5.84 14.88
C ILE A 5 -2.85 5.77 13.95
N PRO A 6 -1.98 6.79 13.94
CA PRO A 6 -0.79 6.75 13.11
C PRO A 6 0.05 5.54 13.53
N LEU A 7 0.29 4.63 12.59
CA LEU A 7 1.00 3.38 12.83
C LEU A 7 2.54 3.59 12.88
N VAL A 8 2.96 4.85 12.70
CA VAL A 8 4.32 5.34 12.85
C VAL A 8 4.24 6.53 13.78
N ASP A 9 4.72 6.37 15.02
CA ASP A 9 4.97 7.49 15.90
C ASP A 9 6.27 8.16 15.48
N SER A 10 6.15 9.15 14.59
CA SER A 10 7.31 9.85 14.05
C SER A 10 8.05 10.66 15.11
N GLU A 11 7.35 11.13 16.13
CA GLU A 11 7.94 11.94 17.20
C GLU A 11 8.70 11.04 18.18
N ALA A 12 8.16 9.87 18.51
CA ALA A 12 8.90 8.88 19.29
C ALA A 12 10.18 8.43 18.56
N LEU A 13 10.12 8.15 17.25
CA LEU A 13 11.31 7.74 16.50
C LEU A 13 12.36 8.86 16.39
N LYS A 14 11.95 10.13 16.22
CA LYS A 14 12.88 11.27 16.30
C LYS A 14 13.51 11.38 17.69
N ALA A 15 12.72 11.20 18.74
CA ALA A 15 13.23 11.22 20.11
C ALA A 15 14.29 10.13 20.32
N GLU A 16 14.11 8.93 19.76
CA GLU A 16 15.14 7.88 19.78
C GLU A 16 16.40 8.26 19.00
N ILE A 17 16.27 8.86 17.80
CA ILE A 17 17.43 9.36 17.04
C ILE A 17 18.23 10.37 17.86
N ASN A 18 17.55 11.29 18.56
CA ASN A 18 18.19 12.34 19.36
C ASN A 18 18.93 11.80 20.59
N LYS A 19 18.56 10.63 21.11
CA LYS A 19 19.24 9.97 22.23
C LYS A 19 20.60 9.36 21.84
N LEU A 20 20.86 9.16 20.55
CA LEU A 20 22.11 8.57 20.05
C LEU A 20 23.26 9.59 20.18
N GLN A 21 24.04 9.49 21.24
CA GLN A 21 25.09 10.49 21.57
C GLN A 21 26.38 10.29 20.77
N ASP A 22 26.60 9.10 20.21
CA ASP A 22 27.81 8.71 19.49
C ASP A 22 27.77 9.04 17.99
N LEU A 23 26.61 9.49 17.47
CA LEU A 23 26.43 9.94 16.10
C LEU A 23 26.64 11.46 15.97
N ASP A 24 27.25 11.85 14.86
CA ASP A 24 27.34 13.26 14.48
C ASP A 24 26.01 13.81 13.92
N ASP A 25 25.95 15.13 13.73
CA ASP A 25 24.74 15.82 13.28
C ASP A 25 24.34 15.44 11.84
N GLU A 26 25.30 15.10 10.98
CA GLU A 26 25.04 14.68 9.60
C GLU A 26 24.39 13.30 9.57
N GLN A 27 24.90 12.37 10.36
CA GLN A 27 24.36 11.02 10.53
C GLN A 27 22.94 11.07 11.07
N LYS A 28 22.68 11.88 12.11
CA LYS A 28 21.33 12.09 12.65
C LYS A 28 20.39 12.69 11.61
N ARG A 29 20.84 13.73 10.89
CA ARG A 29 20.06 14.35 9.81
C ARG A 29 19.74 13.35 8.71
N SER A 30 20.64 12.45 8.38
CA SER A 30 20.41 11.37 7.42
C SER A 30 19.39 10.35 7.94
N LEU A 31 19.45 9.93 9.21
CA LEU A 31 18.42 9.08 9.82
C LEU A 31 17.02 9.71 9.72
N GLU A 32 16.91 11.02 9.99
CA GLU A 32 15.64 11.73 9.90
C GLU A 32 15.16 11.91 8.44
N ASN A 33 16.01 12.47 7.58
CA ASN A 33 15.63 12.87 6.23
C ASN A 33 15.53 11.70 5.26
N ARG A 34 16.28 10.62 5.50
CA ARG A 34 16.30 9.45 4.60
C ARG A 34 15.44 8.34 5.17
N TRP A 35 15.84 7.77 6.30
CA TRP A 35 15.17 6.60 6.86
C TRP A 35 13.76 6.93 7.38
N LEU A 36 13.64 7.88 8.32
CA LEU A 36 12.34 8.22 8.92
C LEU A 36 11.38 8.81 7.88
N HIS A 37 11.89 9.64 6.95
CA HIS A 37 11.10 10.11 5.81
C HIS A 37 10.51 8.94 5.01
N MET A 38 11.30 7.91 4.69
CA MET A 38 10.80 6.76 3.92
C MET A 38 9.79 5.91 4.69
N VAL A 39 10.01 5.69 5.99
CA VAL A 39 9.02 5.06 6.87
C VAL A 39 7.67 5.80 6.80
N ARG A 40 7.71 7.13 6.92
CA ARG A 40 6.50 7.98 6.86
C ARG A 40 5.86 7.97 5.48
N TYR A 41 6.66 8.05 4.42
CA TYR A 41 6.18 8.07 3.05
C TYR A 41 5.42 6.79 2.71
N TRP A 42 5.99 5.62 2.99
CA TRP A 42 5.34 4.33 2.72
C TRP A 42 4.14 4.05 3.62
N ASP A 43 4.17 4.45 4.90
CA ASP A 43 2.99 4.36 5.77
C ASP A 43 1.82 5.21 5.23
N GLN A 44 2.10 6.46 4.87
CA GLN A 44 1.08 7.36 4.30
C GLN A 44 0.54 6.84 2.96
N ARG A 45 1.42 6.35 2.08
CA ARG A 45 1.04 5.74 0.79
C ARG A 45 0.15 4.52 1.02
N SER A 46 0.52 3.64 1.94
CA SER A 46 -0.27 2.46 2.32
C SER A 46 -1.67 2.86 2.80
N ARG A 47 -1.77 3.83 3.72
CA ARG A 47 -3.06 4.31 4.25
C ARG A 47 -3.97 4.88 3.16
N LYS A 48 -3.42 5.70 2.26
CA LYS A 48 -4.18 6.26 1.13
C LYS A 48 -4.72 5.16 0.22
N SER A 49 -3.89 4.18 -0.15
CA SER A 49 -4.32 3.04 -0.98
C SER A 49 -5.33 2.16 -0.26
N ARG A 50 -5.14 1.90 1.04
CA ARG A 50 -6.09 1.14 1.87
C ARG A 50 -7.47 1.80 1.88
N ARG A 51 -7.53 3.13 2.06
CA ARG A 51 -8.80 3.87 2.07
C ARG A 51 -9.51 3.78 0.72
N LYS A 52 -8.78 3.94 -0.39
CA LYS A 52 -9.35 3.79 -1.73
C LYS A 52 -9.86 2.38 -1.97
N TYR A 53 -9.05 1.37 -1.66
CA TYR A 53 -9.42 -0.04 -1.78
C TYR A 53 -10.73 -0.34 -1.05
N PHE A 54 -10.82 0.02 0.24
CA PHE A 54 -12.05 -0.22 1.00
C PHE A 54 -13.23 0.63 0.54
N ALA A 55 -13.02 1.84 0.02
CA ALA A 55 -14.09 2.65 -0.55
C ALA A 55 -14.72 1.98 -1.78
N TYR A 56 -13.90 1.57 -2.77
CA TYR A 56 -14.38 0.85 -3.95
C TYR A 56 -15.00 -0.50 -3.58
N ARG A 57 -14.36 -1.25 -2.68
CA ARG A 57 -14.88 -2.53 -2.20
C ARG A 57 -16.25 -2.38 -1.52
N THR A 58 -16.45 -1.31 -0.76
CA THR A 58 -17.74 -1.02 -0.13
C THR A 58 -18.82 -0.74 -1.16
N ILE A 59 -18.52 0.02 -2.22
CA ILE A 59 -19.46 0.27 -3.33
C ILE A 59 -19.88 -1.05 -3.98
N VAL A 60 -18.92 -1.92 -4.30
CA VAL A 60 -19.19 -3.22 -4.94
C VAL A 60 -20.05 -4.11 -4.03
N LEU A 61 -19.70 -4.20 -2.75
CA LEU A 61 -20.44 -5.05 -1.80
C LEU A 61 -21.86 -4.55 -1.54
N ILE A 62 -22.02 -3.25 -1.26
CA ILE A 62 -23.35 -2.66 -1.01
C ILE A 62 -24.18 -2.73 -2.28
N GLY A 63 -23.63 -2.33 -3.43
CA GLY A 63 -24.32 -2.38 -4.71
C GLY A 63 -24.76 -3.80 -5.08
N GLY A 64 -23.88 -4.80 -4.86
CA GLY A 64 -24.19 -6.20 -5.15
C GLY A 64 -25.37 -6.75 -4.35
N VAL A 65 -25.55 -6.29 -3.11
CA VAL A 65 -26.71 -6.63 -2.28
C VAL A 65 -27.95 -5.79 -2.63
N LEU A 66 -27.76 -4.53 -3.07
CA LEU A 66 -28.86 -3.64 -3.44
C LEU A 66 -29.58 -4.07 -4.73
N ILE A 67 -28.86 -4.59 -5.72
CA ILE A 67 -29.46 -5.01 -6.99
C ILE A 67 -30.60 -6.03 -6.80
N PRO A 68 -30.41 -7.19 -6.16
CA PRO A 68 -31.50 -8.15 -5.98
C PRO A 68 -32.66 -7.58 -5.16
N ALA A 69 -32.39 -6.70 -4.19
CA ALA A 69 -33.44 -6.02 -3.44
C ALA A 69 -34.26 -5.07 -4.33
N LEU A 70 -33.61 -4.26 -5.17
CA LEU A 70 -34.28 -3.37 -6.11
C LEU A 70 -35.10 -4.14 -7.15
N VAL A 71 -34.55 -5.23 -7.70
CA VAL A 71 -35.25 -6.10 -8.65
C VAL A 71 -36.45 -6.79 -8.00
N SER A 72 -36.30 -7.24 -6.75
CA SER A 72 -37.42 -7.82 -5.99
C SER A 72 -38.52 -6.80 -5.71
N LEU A 73 -38.16 -5.56 -5.34
CA LEU A 73 -39.15 -4.49 -5.12
C LEU A 73 -39.86 -4.09 -6.40
N GLN A 74 -39.15 -4.02 -7.53
CA GLN A 74 -39.71 -3.73 -8.85
C GLN A 74 -40.78 -4.74 -9.26
N THR A 75 -40.56 -6.03 -8.97
CA THR A 75 -41.48 -7.13 -9.34
C THR A 75 -42.60 -7.35 -8.32
N SER A 76 -42.46 -6.80 -7.11
CA SER A 76 -43.47 -6.91 -6.05
C SER A 76 -44.72 -6.04 -6.32
N ASN A 77 -45.84 -6.43 -5.70
CA ASN A 77 -47.06 -5.62 -5.65
C ASN A 77 -47.04 -4.56 -4.51
N LEU A 78 -45.93 -4.45 -3.77
CA LEU A 78 -45.78 -3.53 -2.64
C LEU A 78 -45.56 -2.09 -3.09
N VAL A 79 -45.16 -1.89 -4.35
CA VAL A 79 -44.84 -0.59 -4.93
C VAL A 79 -45.79 -0.29 -6.07
N ALA A 80 -46.35 0.93 -6.10
CA ALA A 80 -47.23 1.37 -7.18
C ALA A 80 -46.50 1.35 -8.54
N ASP A 81 -47.20 0.93 -9.59
CA ASP A 81 -46.63 0.73 -10.93
C ASP A 81 -45.87 1.95 -11.48
N LYS A 82 -46.32 3.16 -11.15
CA LYS A 82 -45.66 4.42 -11.55
C LYS A 82 -44.21 4.55 -11.07
N TYR A 83 -43.82 3.85 -9.99
CA TYR A 83 -42.45 3.90 -9.47
C TYR A 83 -41.58 2.73 -9.96
N LYS A 84 -42.15 1.70 -10.60
CA LYS A 84 -41.38 0.52 -11.06
C LYS A 84 -40.30 0.91 -12.09
N GLY A 85 -40.60 1.84 -13.00
CA GLY A 85 -39.61 2.36 -13.95
C GLY A 85 -38.44 3.10 -13.27
N LEU A 86 -38.72 3.86 -12.21
CA LEU A 86 -37.68 4.54 -11.43
C LEU A 86 -36.78 3.54 -10.70
N ILE A 87 -37.36 2.49 -10.12
CA ILE A 87 -36.61 1.42 -9.44
C ILE A 87 -35.73 0.66 -10.44
N GLN A 88 -36.26 0.35 -11.63
CA GLN A 88 -35.49 -0.29 -12.71
C GLN A 88 -34.30 0.57 -13.13
N PHE A 89 -34.52 1.88 -13.33
CA PHE A 89 -33.44 2.81 -13.65
C PHE A 89 -32.38 2.85 -12.54
N ALA A 90 -32.80 2.89 -11.27
CA ALA A 90 -31.88 2.84 -10.13
C ALA A 90 -31.04 1.54 -10.10
N ALA A 91 -31.64 0.39 -10.42
CA ALA A 91 -30.92 -0.88 -10.51
C ALA A 91 -29.85 -0.86 -11.63
N ILE A 92 -30.19 -0.33 -12.81
CA ILE A 92 -29.25 -0.19 -13.93
C ILE A 92 -28.07 0.72 -13.54
N VAL A 93 -28.36 1.90 -12.99
CA VAL A 93 -27.32 2.84 -12.54
C VAL A 93 -26.43 2.22 -11.47
N THR A 94 -27.01 1.47 -10.53
CA THR A 94 -26.26 0.75 -9.49
C THR A 94 -25.32 -0.28 -10.11
N GLY A 95 -25.78 -1.06 -11.09
CA GLY A 95 -24.96 -2.02 -11.83
C GLY A 95 -23.77 -1.37 -12.53
N LEU A 96 -23.98 -0.24 -13.22
CA LEU A 96 -22.91 0.52 -13.87
C LEU A 96 -21.88 1.04 -12.86
N LEU A 97 -22.34 1.58 -11.72
CA LEU A 97 -21.45 2.06 -10.66
C LEU A 97 -20.58 0.94 -10.07
N ILE A 98 -21.14 -0.26 -9.87
CA ILE A 98 -20.39 -1.42 -9.41
C ILE A 98 -19.32 -1.80 -10.45
N ALA A 99 -19.69 -1.87 -11.73
CA ALA A 99 -18.77 -2.25 -12.80
C ALA A 99 -17.59 -1.26 -12.90
N ILE A 100 -17.87 0.05 -12.83
CA ILE A 100 -16.84 1.09 -12.82
C ILE A 100 -15.96 0.96 -11.57
N ALA A 101 -16.55 0.78 -10.39
CA ALA A 101 -15.80 0.66 -9.14
C ALA A 101 -14.88 -0.58 -9.15
N ALA A 102 -15.37 -1.72 -9.65
CA ALA A 102 -14.60 -2.94 -9.79
C ALA A 102 -13.46 -2.77 -10.81
N GLY A 103 -13.75 -2.23 -12.00
CA GLY A 103 -12.73 -1.99 -13.02
C GLY A 103 -11.65 -0.99 -12.59
N VAL A 104 -12.02 0.06 -11.86
CA VAL A 104 -11.05 1.00 -11.27
C VAL A 104 -10.18 0.30 -10.22
N GLU A 105 -10.75 -0.56 -9.38
CA GLU A 105 -9.95 -1.31 -8.40
C GLU A 105 -8.97 -2.27 -9.08
N GLU A 106 -9.41 -2.95 -10.14
CA GLU A 106 -8.60 -3.84 -10.96
C GLU A 106 -7.43 -3.11 -11.63
N ILE A 107 -7.68 -1.97 -12.28
CA ILE A 107 -6.61 -1.22 -12.98
C ILE A 107 -5.54 -0.69 -12.02
N PHE A 108 -5.95 -0.19 -10.86
CA PHE A 108 -5.02 0.48 -9.94
C PHE A 108 -4.46 -0.43 -8.86
N HIS A 109 -4.94 -1.66 -8.73
CA HIS A 109 -4.50 -2.65 -7.75
C HIS A 109 -4.31 -2.06 -6.34
N TYR A 110 -5.25 -1.21 -5.90
CA TYR A 110 -5.12 -0.51 -4.60
C TYR A 110 -4.96 -1.48 -3.43
N GLY A 111 -5.56 -2.67 -3.54
CA GLY A 111 -5.41 -3.80 -2.63
C GLY A 111 -3.95 -4.25 -2.45
N GLU A 112 -3.21 -4.38 -3.54
CA GLU A 112 -1.83 -4.86 -3.52
C GLU A 112 -0.89 -3.77 -3.02
N ILE A 113 -1.04 -2.56 -3.57
CA ILE A 113 -0.22 -1.40 -3.21
C ILE A 113 -0.28 -1.14 -1.69
N TRP A 114 -1.45 -1.23 -1.06
CA TRP A 114 -1.51 -0.97 0.38
C TRP A 114 -0.74 -2.03 1.19
N ARG A 115 -0.83 -3.32 0.81
CA ARG A 115 -0.14 -4.42 1.49
C ARG A 115 1.36 -4.33 1.32
N GLU A 116 1.80 -4.09 0.10
CA GLU A 116 3.22 -3.95 -0.27
C GLU A 116 3.85 -2.79 0.49
N LYS A 117 3.29 -1.57 0.38
CA LYS A 117 3.84 -0.39 1.09
C LYS A 117 3.73 -0.52 2.61
N ARG A 118 2.73 -1.25 3.11
CA ARG A 118 2.63 -1.55 4.55
C ARG A 118 3.79 -2.43 4.98
N LYS A 119 4.05 -3.50 4.24
CA LYS A 119 5.16 -4.42 4.50
C LYS A 119 6.50 -3.68 4.45
N ALA A 120 6.72 -2.84 3.43
CA ALA A 120 7.94 -2.05 3.29
C ALA A 120 8.15 -1.09 4.48
N ALA A 121 7.09 -0.38 4.91
CA ALA A 121 7.15 0.49 6.09
C ALA A 121 7.44 -0.27 7.39
N GLU A 122 6.86 -1.46 7.57
CA GLU A 122 7.14 -2.30 8.75
C GLU A 122 8.58 -2.85 8.74
N LEU A 123 9.10 -3.25 7.58
CA LEU A 123 10.48 -3.73 7.47
C LEU A 123 11.49 -2.63 7.82
N LEU A 124 11.31 -1.40 7.33
CA LEU A 124 12.16 -0.27 7.73
C LEU A 124 12.06 0.05 9.22
N LYS A 125 10.87 -0.10 9.82
CA LYS A 125 10.69 0.08 11.27
C LYS A 125 11.42 -0.99 12.06
N ILE A 126 11.29 -2.25 11.67
CA ILE A 126 12.02 -3.36 12.28
C ILE A 126 13.52 -3.10 12.19
N GLU A 127 14.01 -2.64 11.04
CA GLU A 127 15.42 -2.33 10.84
C GLU A 127 15.89 -1.18 11.74
N GLY A 128 15.11 -0.11 11.86
CA GLY A 128 15.40 0.99 12.78
C GLY A 128 15.44 0.55 14.24
N TRP A 129 14.48 -0.27 14.69
CA TRP A 129 14.48 -0.82 16.05
C TRP A 129 15.66 -1.75 16.31
N ARG A 130 16.06 -2.56 15.32
CA ARG A 130 17.28 -3.36 15.42
C ARG A 130 18.51 -2.48 15.59
N TYR A 131 18.61 -1.38 14.85
CA TYR A 131 19.71 -0.44 14.99
C TYR A 131 19.71 0.27 16.36
N PHE A 132 18.56 0.82 16.78
CA PHE A 132 18.45 1.52 18.07
C PHE A 132 18.80 0.64 19.27
N GLN A 133 18.37 -0.62 19.25
CA GLN A 133 18.62 -1.57 20.33
C GLN A 133 19.95 -2.33 20.19
N LEU A 134 20.73 -2.03 19.15
CA LEU A 134 21.91 -2.83 18.77
C LEU A 134 21.58 -4.33 18.75
N ALA A 135 20.48 -4.68 18.09
CA ALA A 135 19.99 -6.04 17.96
C ALA A 135 20.30 -6.62 16.58
N GLY A 136 20.17 -7.96 16.46
CA GLY A 136 20.43 -8.68 15.22
C GLY A 136 21.86 -8.45 14.69
N PRO A 137 22.04 -7.92 13.48
CA PRO A 137 23.37 -7.70 12.89
C PRO A 137 24.20 -6.66 13.67
N TYR A 138 23.60 -5.85 14.54
CA TYR A 138 24.26 -4.74 15.23
C TYR A 138 24.75 -5.07 16.66
N ARG A 139 24.59 -6.31 17.15
CA ARG A 139 24.82 -6.74 18.56
C ARG A 139 26.21 -6.49 19.16
N LYS A 140 27.22 -6.22 18.36
CA LYS A 140 28.62 -6.10 18.81
C LYS A 140 29.27 -4.77 18.40
N ALA A 141 28.46 -3.80 17.99
CA ALA A 141 28.92 -2.51 17.51
C ALA A 141 28.31 -1.38 18.36
N THR A 142 28.97 -0.23 18.38
CA THR A 142 28.31 1.02 18.79
C THR A 142 27.43 1.53 17.64
N HIS A 143 26.49 2.44 17.90
CA HIS A 143 25.65 2.99 16.84
C HIS A 143 26.50 3.66 15.76
N LYS A 144 27.57 4.37 16.13
CA LYS A 144 28.53 4.94 15.19
C LYS A 144 29.16 3.90 14.25
N VAL A 145 29.57 2.75 14.79
CA VAL A 145 30.19 1.67 13.98
C VAL A 145 29.14 0.94 13.14
N ALA A 146 27.94 0.77 13.67
CA ALA A 146 26.81 0.12 12.98
C ALA A 146 26.14 1.00 11.91
N TYR A 147 26.34 2.32 11.96
CA TYR A 147 25.65 3.28 11.10
C TYR A 147 25.80 3.00 9.59
N PRO A 148 27.01 2.73 9.05
CA PRO A 148 27.18 2.46 7.63
C PRO A 148 26.42 1.21 7.18
N ASP A 149 26.43 0.15 7.99
CA ASP A 149 25.70 -1.09 7.71
C ASP A 149 24.19 -0.84 7.73
N PHE A 150 23.71 -0.07 8.70
CA PHE A 150 22.30 0.34 8.78
C PHE A 150 21.87 1.16 7.56
N ALA A 151 22.63 2.20 7.21
CA ALA A 151 22.34 3.03 6.05
C ALA A 151 22.33 2.19 4.77
N GLY A 152 23.31 1.30 4.59
CA GLY A 152 23.36 0.36 3.47
C GLY A 152 22.13 -0.55 3.42
N ASN A 153 21.73 -1.15 4.54
CA ASN A 153 20.55 -2.01 4.60
C ASN A 153 19.25 -1.25 4.27
N VAL A 154 19.11 0.00 4.74
CA VAL A 154 17.98 0.88 4.39
C VAL A 154 17.95 1.13 2.89
N GLU A 155 19.09 1.45 2.27
CA GLU A 155 19.16 1.67 0.82
C GLU A 155 18.83 0.41 0.02
N VAL A 156 19.29 -0.78 0.45
CA VAL A 156 18.90 -2.05 -0.20
C VAL A 156 17.40 -2.29 -0.10
N MET A 157 16.77 -1.98 1.05
CA MET A 157 15.31 -2.10 1.20
C MET A 157 14.57 -1.14 0.28
N ILE A 158 15.04 0.10 0.14
CA ILE A 158 14.48 1.09 -0.78
C ILE A 158 14.67 0.67 -2.24
N GLU A 159 15.85 0.17 -2.59
CA GLU A 159 16.16 -0.29 -3.94
C GLU A 159 15.28 -1.46 -4.36
N ARG A 160 15.04 -2.44 -3.47
CA ARG A 160 14.13 -3.57 -3.74
C ARG A 160 12.73 -3.08 -4.09
N GLU A 161 12.22 -2.11 -3.33
CA GLU A 161 10.91 -1.53 -3.58
C GLU A 161 10.83 -0.77 -4.92
N ILE A 162 11.95 -0.19 -5.39
CA ILE A 162 12.02 0.50 -6.69
C ILE A 162 12.18 -0.48 -7.85
N LYS A 163 12.97 -1.55 -7.67
CA LYS A 163 13.20 -2.57 -8.70
C LYS A 163 11.92 -3.29 -9.09
N ASP A 164 11.03 -3.54 -8.14
CA ASP A 164 9.71 -4.11 -8.42
C ASP A 164 8.89 -3.23 -9.38
N TYR A 165 9.13 -1.91 -9.44
CA TYR A 165 8.53 -1.03 -10.46
C TYR A 165 9.23 -1.10 -11.82
N MET A 166 10.56 -1.24 -11.86
CA MET A 166 11.31 -1.24 -13.12
C MET A 166 11.14 -2.53 -13.92
N VAL A 167 11.01 -3.68 -13.23
CA VAL A 167 10.77 -4.98 -13.88
C VAL A 167 9.43 -4.99 -14.63
N VAL A 168 8.41 -4.27 -14.14
CA VAL A 168 7.11 -4.13 -14.81
C VAL A 168 7.18 -3.26 -16.07
N THR A 169 8.20 -2.40 -16.20
CA THR A 169 8.39 -1.50 -17.36
C THR A 169 9.41 -1.97 -18.38
N GLN A 170 10.11 -3.09 -18.15
CA GLN A 170 10.93 -3.68 -19.21
C GLN A 170 10.00 -4.33 -20.23
N PRO A 171 10.03 -3.92 -21.51
CA PRO A 171 9.44 -4.73 -22.56
C PRO A 171 10.17 -6.06 -22.48
N MET A 172 9.42 -7.16 -22.37
CA MET A 172 9.97 -8.51 -22.53
C MET A 172 10.87 -8.48 -23.78
N GLU A 173 12.20 -8.59 -23.59
CA GLU A 173 13.10 -8.70 -24.73
C GLU A 173 12.64 -9.90 -25.54
N LYS A 174 12.19 -9.65 -26.76
CA LYS A 174 11.84 -10.65 -27.77
C LYS A 174 13.11 -11.41 -28.16
N GLY A 175 13.56 -12.31 -27.29
CA GLY A 175 14.80 -13.07 -27.47
C GLY A 175 14.67 -14.57 -27.26
N ASN A 176 13.48 -15.12 -26.99
CA ASN A 176 13.34 -16.55 -26.73
C ASN A 176 12.07 -17.22 -27.28
N VAL A 177 11.36 -16.58 -28.21
CA VAL A 177 10.22 -17.21 -28.91
C VAL A 177 10.67 -17.94 -30.18
N GLU A 178 11.82 -17.60 -30.74
CA GLU A 178 12.30 -18.15 -32.03
C GLU A 178 12.97 -19.54 -31.90
N LYS A 179 13.34 -19.97 -30.68
CA LYS A 179 13.89 -21.31 -30.44
C LYS A 179 12.86 -22.43 -30.22
N LEU A 180 11.56 -22.10 -30.25
CA LEU A 180 10.48 -23.09 -30.07
C LEU A 180 9.71 -23.38 -31.37
N ILE A 181 10.09 -22.76 -32.49
CA ILE A 181 9.41 -22.90 -33.79
C ILE A 181 10.27 -23.66 -34.81
N ASP A 182 11.57 -23.85 -34.54
CA ASP A 182 12.51 -24.58 -35.41
C ASP A 182 12.72 -26.07 -35.00
N GLU A 183 12.01 -26.58 -33.99
CA GLU A 183 12.08 -28.00 -33.58
C GLU A 183 10.80 -28.82 -33.84
N HIS A 184 9.85 -28.32 -34.63
CA HIS A 184 8.70 -29.11 -35.11
C HIS A 184 8.41 -28.96 -36.60
#